data_AF-A0A2T7WNC6-F1
#
_entry.id   AF-A0A2T7WNC6-F1
#
_cell.length_a   1.000
_cell.length_b   1.000
_cell.length_c   1.000
_cell.angle_alpha   90.00
_cell.angle_beta   90.00
_cell.angle_gamma   90.00
#
_symmetry.space_group_name_H-M   'P 1'
#
loop_
_entity.id
_entity.type
_entity.pdbx_description
1 polymer ?
#
loop_
_entity_poly.entity_id
_entity_poly.type
_entity_poly.pdbx_seq_one_letter_code
_entity_poly.pdbx_strand_id
1 'polypeptide(L)'
;MIAANQHIEIDGEILQQQGDRAREVSAAFGGAGEGIQADLPDDAFGLLSRGLVVPLANALAGRARDLSSSAQDLAERVADGVQQAASGFATIEQNAVDAFTRNDS
;
A
#
# COMPACT_ATOMS: atom_id res chain seq x y z
N MET A 1 6.88 -39.40 -22.95
CA MET A 1 7.54 -38.19 -22.39
C MET A 1 6.56 -37.62 -21.40
N ILE A 2 6.87 -37.67 -20.10
CA ILE A 2 6.04 -37.03 -19.08
C ILE A 2 6.49 -35.57 -19.09
N ALA A 3 5.65 -34.67 -19.58
CA ALA A 3 5.86 -33.24 -19.44
C ALA A 3 5.84 -32.95 -17.94
N ALA A 4 7.03 -32.84 -17.37
CA ALA A 4 7.18 -32.47 -15.98
C ALA A 4 6.49 -31.12 -15.78
N ASN A 5 5.48 -31.13 -14.89
CA ASN A 5 4.86 -30.01 -14.18
C ASN A 5 5.78 -28.80 -13.98
N GLN A 6 6.05 -28.04 -15.02
CA GLN A 6 6.62 -26.70 -14.89
C GLN A 6 5.44 -25.76 -14.64
N HIS A 7 4.82 -25.89 -13.47
CA HIS A 7 4.13 -24.75 -12.89
C HIS A 7 5.19 -23.67 -12.77
N ILE A 8 4.98 -22.54 -13.43
CA ILE A 8 5.56 -21.30 -12.93
C ILE A 8 4.81 -21.13 -11.60
N GLU A 9 5.38 -21.64 -10.52
CA GLU A 9 4.84 -21.51 -9.16
C GLU A 9 5.02 -20.04 -8.78
N ILE A 10 4.14 -19.22 -9.35
CA ILE A 10 3.91 -17.88 -8.87
C ILE A 10 3.12 -18.11 -7.60
N ASP A 11 3.77 -17.90 -6.46
CA ASP A 11 3.10 -17.93 -5.17
C ASP A 11 2.04 -16.82 -5.15
N GLY A 12 0.85 -17.12 -5.67
CA GLY A 12 -0.31 -16.25 -5.59
C GLY A 12 -0.63 -15.91 -4.13
N GLU A 13 -0.27 -16.81 -3.22
CA GLU A 13 -0.30 -16.58 -1.78
C GLU A 13 0.69 -15.48 -1.36
N ILE A 14 1.93 -15.48 -1.85
CA ILE A 14 2.90 -14.39 -1.59
C ILE A 14 2.37 -13.07 -2.15
N LEU A 15 1.81 -13.06 -3.36
CA LEU A 15 1.23 -11.83 -3.92
C LEU A 15 0.05 -11.34 -3.06
N GLN A 16 -0.84 -12.22 -2.63
CA GLN A 16 -1.91 -11.84 -1.70
C GLN A 16 -1.35 -11.28 -0.38
N GLN A 17 -0.38 -11.95 0.23
CA GLN A 17 0.27 -11.48 1.46
C GLN A 17 0.91 -10.10 1.28
N GLN A 18 1.55 -9.82 0.14
CA GLN A 18 2.13 -8.51 -0.15
C GLN A 18 1.05 -7.44 -0.34
N GLY A 19 -0.07 -7.76 -1.01
CA GLY A 19 -1.20 -6.86 -1.17
C GLY A 19 -1.85 -6.51 0.17
N ASP A 20 -2.07 -7.51 1.02
CA ASP A 20 -2.63 -7.33 2.36
C ASP A 20 -1.69 -6.53 3.26
N ARG A 21 -0.38 -6.80 3.18
CA ARG A 21 0.63 -6.01 3.91
C ARG A 21 0.66 -4.56 3.45
N ALA A 22 0.53 -4.30 2.15
CA ALA A 22 0.45 -2.94 1.63
C ALA A 22 -0.81 -2.21 2.13
N ARG A 23 -1.96 -2.89 2.22
CA ARG A 23 -3.19 -2.33 2.83
C ARG A 23 -3.03 -2.02 4.31
N GLU A 24 -2.39 -2.92 5.07
CA GLU A 24 -2.10 -2.70 6.49
C GLU A 24 -1.22 -1.46 6.69
N VAL A 25 -0.20 -1.30 5.84
CA VAL A 25 0.68 -0.13 5.85
C VAL A 25 -0.06 1.15 5.45
N SER A 26 -0.94 1.09 4.44
CA SER A 26 -1.83 2.21 4.08
C SER A 26 -2.67 2.65 5.29
N ALA A 27 -3.34 1.71 5.96
CA ALA A 27 -4.15 2.01 7.14
C ALA A 27 -3.33 2.63 8.28
N ALA A 28 -2.09 2.16 8.49
CA ALA A 28 -1.18 2.73 9.47
C ALA A 28 -0.80 4.18 9.14
N PHE A 29 -0.55 4.50 7.86
CA PHE A 29 -0.29 5.87 7.42
C PHE A 29 -1.50 6.79 7.56
N GLY A 30 -2.71 6.28 7.24
CA GLY A 30 -3.95 7.02 7.47
C GLY A 30 -4.15 7.39 8.94
N GLY A 31 -4.01 6.42 9.85
CA GLY A 31 -4.12 6.66 11.29
C GLY A 31 -3.02 7.59 11.85
N ALA A 32 -1.79 7.48 11.33
CA ALA A 32 -0.72 8.42 11.68
C ALA A 32 -1.02 9.84 11.20
N GLY A 33 -1.59 10.00 10.01
CA GLY A 33 -2.01 11.29 9.46
C GLY A 33 -3.08 11.97 10.31
N GLU A 34 -4.08 11.23 10.78
CA GLU A 34 -5.10 11.73 11.71
C GLU A 34 -4.50 12.26 13.01
N GLY A 35 -3.51 11.56 13.58
CA GLY A 35 -2.81 12.00 14.79
C GLY A 35 -2.04 13.31 14.64
N ILE A 36 -1.66 13.68 13.42
CA ILE A 36 -0.90 14.91 13.11
C ILE A 36 -1.84 16.10 12.80
N GLN A 37 -3.15 15.88 12.62
CA GLN A 37 -4.11 16.95 12.28
C GLN A 37 -4.43 17.92 13.42
N ALA A 38 -4.01 17.64 14.65
CA ALA A 38 -4.22 18.54 15.77
C ALA A 38 -3.26 19.75 15.67
N ASP A 39 -3.70 20.82 15.00
CA ASP A 39 -2.98 22.08 15.00
C ASP A 39 -2.87 22.61 16.44
N LEU A 40 -1.68 23.07 16.82
CA LEU A 40 -1.46 23.69 18.12
C LEU A 40 -2.16 25.05 18.16
N PRO A 41 -2.86 25.39 19.26
CA PRO A 41 -3.42 26.72 19.44
C PRO A 41 -2.30 27.76 19.53
N ASP A 42 -2.58 28.98 19.07
CA ASP A 42 -1.57 30.04 18.97
C ASP A 42 -0.82 30.30 20.29
N ASP A 43 -1.49 30.13 21.42
CA ASP A 43 -0.94 30.36 22.76
C ASP A 43 -0.45 29.09 23.47
N ALA A 44 -0.32 27.95 22.77
CA ALA A 44 0.09 26.66 23.34
C ALA A 44 1.37 26.70 24.19
N PHE A 45 2.29 27.61 23.88
CA PHE A 45 3.55 27.79 24.60
C PHE A 45 3.69 29.19 25.25
N GLY A 46 2.63 30.00 25.23
CA GLY A 46 2.61 31.39 25.73
C GLY A 46 2.84 32.46 24.65
N LEU A 47 2.75 33.73 25.06
CA LEU A 47 2.76 34.90 24.15
C LEU A 47 4.08 35.11 23.39
N LEU A 48 5.22 34.71 23.95
CA LEU A 48 6.54 34.89 23.31
C LEU A 48 6.79 33.86 22.18
N SER A 49 6.21 32.68 22.30
CA SER A 49 6.32 31.58 21.33
C SER A 49 5.27 31.64 20.21
N ARG A 50 4.25 32.50 20.35
CA ARG A 50 3.11 32.67 19.42
C ARG A 50 3.54 32.89 17.98
N GLY A 51 4.64 33.63 17.77
CA GLY A 51 5.12 34.02 16.43
C GLY A 51 6.28 33.19 15.89
N LEU A 52 6.86 32.29 16.69
CA LEU A 52 8.07 31.56 16.30
C LEU A 52 7.87 30.05 16.31
N VAL A 53 7.37 29.51 17.42
CA VAL A 53 7.36 28.05 17.64
C VAL A 53 6.10 27.41 17.09
N VAL A 54 4.93 27.99 17.37
CA VAL A 54 3.64 27.43 16.95
C VAL A 54 3.49 27.37 15.42
N PRO A 55 3.80 28.44 14.66
CA PRO A 55 3.69 28.38 13.19
C PRO A 55 4.64 27.36 12.55
N LEU A 56 5.87 27.24 13.06
CA LEU A 56 6.84 26.25 12.58
C LEU A 56 6.41 24.82 12.90
N ALA A 57 5.90 24.59 14.10
CA ALA A 57 5.37 23.29 14.50
C ALA A 57 4.16 22.88 13.64
N ASN A 58 3.20 23.79 13.43
CA ASN A 58 2.04 23.54 12.58
C ASN A 58 2.44 23.33 11.10
N ALA A 59 3.43 24.09 10.59
CA ALA A 59 3.94 23.89 9.23
C ALA A 59 4.62 22.52 9.06
N LEU A 60 5.41 22.08 10.04
CA LEU A 60 6.03 20.76 10.04
C LEU A 60 4.97 19.65 10.13
N ALA A 61 3.98 19.82 11.00
CA ALA A 61 2.84 18.91 11.11
C ALA A 61 2.05 18.83 9.80
N GLY A 62 1.78 19.96 9.13
CA GLY A 62 1.18 19.98 7.79
C GLY A 62 1.96 19.17 6.77
N ARG A 63 3.27 19.37 6.70
CA ARG A 63 4.13 18.61 5.76
C ARG A 63 4.19 17.12 6.08
N ALA A 64 4.17 16.76 7.37
CA ALA A 64 4.13 15.36 7.79
C ALA A 64 2.79 14.69 7.45
N ARG A 65 1.67 15.42 7.50
CA ARG A 65 0.37 14.97 7.00
C ARG A 65 0.41 14.70 5.50
N ASP A 66 0.91 15.64 4.72
CA ASP A 66 1.00 15.50 3.26
C ASP A 66 1.84 14.28 2.86
N LEU A 67 2.96 14.07 3.56
CA LEU A 67 3.82 12.90 3.34
C LEU A 67 3.11 11.59 3.72
N SER A 68 2.40 11.57 4.85
CA SER A 68 1.66 10.38 5.30
C SER A 68 0.53 10.03 4.34
N SER A 69 -0.21 11.03 3.86
CA SER A 69 -1.24 10.88 2.82
C SER A 69 -0.66 10.34 1.52
N SER A 70 0.46 10.90 1.05
CA SER A 70 1.15 10.42 -0.16
C SER A 70 1.65 8.98 -0.01
N ALA A 71 2.12 8.60 1.19
CA ALA A 71 2.56 7.24 1.48
C ALA A 71 1.39 6.26 1.53
N GLN A 72 0.24 6.68 2.08
CA GLN A 72 -1.01 5.93 2.05
C GLN A 72 -1.44 5.64 0.61
N ASP A 73 -1.53 6.67 -0.24
CA ASP A 73 -1.91 6.55 -1.65
C ASP A 73 -0.98 5.60 -2.41
N LEU A 74 0.34 5.68 -2.15
CA LEU A 74 1.31 4.78 -2.76
C LEU A 74 1.10 3.33 -2.32
N ALA A 75 0.87 3.10 -1.03
CA ALA A 75 0.63 1.76 -0.50
C ALA A 75 -0.67 1.16 -1.05
N GLU A 76 -1.74 1.95 -1.21
CA GLU A 76 -2.98 1.52 -1.87
C GLU A 76 -2.73 1.12 -3.33
N ARG A 77 -2.00 1.94 -4.10
CA ARG A 77 -1.65 1.61 -5.49
C ARG A 77 -0.80 0.36 -5.61
N VAL A 78 0.10 0.12 -4.67
CA VAL A 78 0.90 -1.11 -4.62
C VAL A 78 -0.02 -2.31 -4.36
N ALA A 79 -0.95 -2.20 -3.40
CA ALA A 79 -1.92 -3.26 -3.13
C ALA A 79 -2.76 -3.59 -4.37
N ASP A 80 -3.28 -2.58 -5.06
CA ASP A 80 -4.08 -2.74 -6.27
C ASP A 80 -3.27 -3.38 -7.40
N GLY A 81 -2.04 -2.91 -7.62
CA GLY A 81 -1.14 -3.45 -8.64
C GLY A 81 -0.80 -4.92 -8.40
N VAL A 82 -0.53 -5.29 -7.14
CA VAL A 82 -0.26 -6.66 -6.75
C VAL A 82 -1.49 -7.56 -6.93
N GLN A 83 -2.69 -7.07 -6.58
CA GLN A 83 -3.93 -7.83 -6.77
C GLN A 83 -4.27 -8.02 -8.26
N GLN A 84 -3.97 -7.01 -9.09
CA GLN A 84 -4.15 -7.10 -10.53
C GLN A 84 -3.15 -8.09 -11.16
N ALA A 85 -1.89 -8.08 -10.72
CA ALA A 85 -0.89 -9.06 -11.13
C ALA A 85 -1.32 -10.49 -10.76
N ALA A 86 -1.78 -10.71 -9.52
CA ALA A 86 -2.28 -12.01 -9.08
C ALA A 86 -3.44 -12.52 -9.95
N SER A 87 -4.40 -11.65 -10.27
CA SER A 87 -5.53 -11.99 -11.16
C SER A 87 -5.07 -12.33 -12.58
N GLY A 88 -4.10 -11.59 -13.10
CA GLY A 88 -3.50 -11.83 -14.42
C GLY A 88 -2.80 -13.18 -14.48
N PHE A 89 -2.02 -13.53 -13.46
CA PHE A 89 -1.33 -14.81 -13.38
C PHE A 89 -2.30 -15.99 -13.25
N ALA A 90 -3.32 -15.89 -12.41
CA ALA A 90 -4.36 -16.93 -12.30
C ALA A 90 -5.05 -17.19 -13.65
N THR A 91 -5.27 -16.14 -14.44
CA THR A 91 -5.86 -16.26 -15.79
C THR A 91 -4.91 -16.98 -16.75
N ILE A 92 -3.62 -16.66 -16.72
CA ILE A 92 -2.60 -17.31 -17.56
C ILE A 92 -2.47 -18.80 -17.20
N GLU A 93 -2.46 -19.11 -15.92
CA GLU A 93 -2.39 -20.48 -15.42
C GLU A 93 -3.58 -21.32 -15.87
N GLN A 94 -4.80 -20.80 -15.72
CA GLN A 94 -6.01 -21.50 -16.19
C GLN A 94 -5.96 -21.73 -17.70
N ASN A 95 -5.55 -20.73 -18.49
CA ASN A 95 -5.42 -20.87 -19.94
C ASN A 95 -4.38 -21.94 -20.33
N ALA A 96 -3.28 -22.05 -19.59
CA ALA A 96 -2.27 -23.07 -19.80
C ALA A 96 -2.83 -24.47 -19.51
N VAL A 97 -3.50 -24.65 -18.37
CA VAL A 97 -4.15 -25.92 -18.00
C VAL A 97 -5.18 -26.36 -19.06
N ASP A 98 -6.02 -25.44 -19.53
CA ASP A 98 -7.01 -25.70 -20.56
C ASP A 98 -6.37 -26.11 -21.90
N ALA A 99 -5.26 -25.48 -22.27
CA ALA A 99 -4.52 -25.78 -23.49
C ALA A 99 -3.84 -27.16 -23.44
N PHE A 100 -3.24 -27.53 -22.30
CA PHE A 100 -2.63 -28.85 -22.12
C PHE A 100 -3.69 -29.96 -22.13
N THR A 101 -4.82 -29.76 -21.43
CA THR A 101 -5.91 -30.74 -21.37
C THR A 101 -6.50 -31.04 -22.75
N ARG A 102 -6.61 -30.04 -23.64
CA ARG A 102 -7.08 -30.25 -25.02
C ARG A 102 -6.08 -31.00 -25.92
N ASN A 103 -4.79 -30.87 -25.67
CA ASN A 103 -3.76 -31.55 -26.49
C ASN A 103 -3.57 -33.02 -26.12
N ASP A 104 -3.97 -33.42 -24.90
CA ASP A 104 -3.94 -34.81 -24.43
C ASP A 104 -5.24 -35.60 -24.75
N SER A 105 -6.21 -34.96 -25.42
CA SER A 105 -7.51 -35.52 -25.86
C SER A 105 -7.53 -35.85 -27.35
#